data_AF-A0A8T3V304-F1
#
_entry.id   AF-A0A8T3V304-F1
#
_cell.length_a   1.000
_cell.length_b   1.000
_cell.length_c   1.000
_cell.angle_alpha   90.00
_cell.angle_beta   90.00
_cell.angle_gamma   90.00
#
_symmetry.space_group_name_H-M   'P 1'
#
loop_
_entity.id
_entity.type
_entity.pdbx_description
1 polymer ?
#
loop_
_entity_poly.entity_id
_entity_poly.type
_entity_poly.pdbx_seq_one_letter_code
_entity_poly.pdbx_strand_id
1 'polypeptide(L)'
;MSEERKVGENFDEKTAGDIFDKLKNVEGKIKPKKGDSKLKKIADLMNEAKYLEGKGKLSEAADLYKQVIFTLPDSQKAYDALAKIYQKQGDVASEKDILMKAIGSCRDNAEFKKRLNEIN
;
A
#
# COMPACT_ATOMS: atom_id res chain seq x y z
N MET A 1 -27.87 -23.87 34.95
CA MET A 1 -27.50 -24.57 33.71
C MET A 1 -27.12 -23.55 32.68
N SER A 2 -26.07 -23.89 31.95
CA SER A 2 -25.04 -23.04 31.37
C SER A 2 -25.37 -22.51 29.98
N GLU A 3 -24.42 -21.70 29.47
CA GLU A 3 -24.09 -21.54 28.04
C GLU A 3 -25.10 -20.72 27.19
N GLU A 4 -24.74 -19.71 26.38
CA GLU A 4 -23.48 -19.21 25.85
C GLU A 4 -23.68 -17.74 25.42
N ARG A 5 -22.69 -16.87 25.66
CA ARG A 5 -22.54 -15.63 24.89
C ARG A 5 -21.93 -15.99 23.55
N LYS A 6 -22.67 -15.80 22.45
CA LYS A 6 -22.07 -15.69 21.10
C LYS A 6 -22.13 -14.24 20.65
N VAL A 7 -21.04 -13.54 20.95
CA VAL A 7 -20.62 -12.35 20.22
C VAL A 7 -20.23 -12.79 18.81
N GLY A 8 -20.65 -11.99 17.84
CA GLY A 8 -20.07 -12.00 16.50
C GLY A 8 -21.03 -12.52 15.46
N GLU A 9 -21.77 -11.60 14.82
CA GLU A 9 -22.18 -11.69 13.42
C GLU A 9 -22.91 -10.39 13.06
N ASN A 10 -22.16 -9.43 12.50
CA ASN A 10 -22.57 -8.50 11.45
C ASN A 10 -21.54 -7.37 11.36
N PHE A 11 -20.39 -7.66 10.76
CA PHE A 11 -19.71 -6.64 9.99
C PHE A 11 -19.82 -7.09 8.54
N ASP A 12 -20.77 -6.47 7.85
CA ASP A 12 -21.17 -6.76 6.48
C ASP A 12 -19.94 -6.60 5.55
N GLU A 13 -19.43 -7.73 5.04
CA GLU A 13 -18.31 -7.86 4.10
C GLU A 13 -18.56 -7.14 2.76
N LYS A 14 -19.68 -6.44 2.61
CA LYS A 14 -20.02 -5.68 1.39
C LYS A 14 -19.49 -4.25 1.38
N THR A 15 -18.91 -3.76 2.48
CA THR A 15 -18.39 -2.39 2.53
C THR A 15 -16.92 -2.27 2.08
N ALA A 16 -16.24 -3.39 1.83
CA ALA A 16 -14.85 -3.37 1.34
C ALA A 16 -14.73 -3.10 -0.18
N GLY A 17 -15.82 -3.24 -0.95
CA GLY A 17 -15.82 -3.00 -2.38
C GLY A 17 -15.90 -1.52 -2.79
N ASP A 18 -16.44 -0.65 -1.94
CA ASP A 18 -16.71 0.77 -2.27
C ASP A 18 -15.47 1.67 -2.10
N ILE A 19 -14.49 1.25 -1.28
CA ILE A 19 -13.27 2.03 -1.05
C ILE A 19 -12.41 2.08 -2.32
N PHE A 20 -12.42 1.00 -3.11
CA PHE A 20 -11.61 0.91 -4.33
C PHE A 20 -12.19 1.73 -5.49
N ASP A 21 -13.53 1.81 -5.60
CA ASP A 21 -14.19 2.61 -6.63
C ASP A 21 -14.06 4.13 -6.34
N LYS A 22 -14.08 4.52 -5.06
CA LYS A 22 -13.85 5.91 -4.65
C LYS A 22 -12.44 6.43 -4.89
N LEU A 23 -11.43 5.55 -4.83
CA LEU A 23 -10.03 5.93 -5.12
C LEU A 23 -9.77 6.11 -6.63
N LYS A 24 -10.59 5.49 -7.50
CA LYS A 24 -10.46 5.63 -8.95
C LYS A 24 -10.83 7.03 -9.45
N ASN A 25 -11.65 7.77 -8.69
CA ASN A 25 -12.12 9.09 -9.10
C ASN A 25 -11.22 10.26 -8.64
N VAL A 26 -10.08 9.97 -8.00
CA VAL A 26 -9.06 10.99 -7.63
C VAL A 26 -7.85 10.96 -8.58
N GLU A 27 -7.88 10.17 -9.66
CA GLU A 27 -6.83 10.18 -10.70
C GLU A 27 -6.95 11.36 -11.69
N GLY A 28 -7.58 12.45 -11.25
CA GLY A 28 -7.60 13.72 -11.96
C GLY A 28 -6.31 14.50 -11.73
N LYS A 29 -5.29 14.24 -12.57
CA LYS A 29 -4.09 15.07 -12.86
C LYS A 29 -2.74 14.49 -12.38
N ILE A 30 -2.32 13.39 -12.98
CA ILE A 30 -0.89 13.22 -13.26
C ILE A 30 -0.72 12.56 -14.62
N LYS A 31 -0.58 13.38 -15.67
CA LYS A 31 -0.04 12.94 -16.96
C LYS A 31 1.49 13.01 -16.88
N PRO A 32 2.23 11.91 -16.67
CA PRO A 32 3.68 11.97 -16.77
C PRO A 32 4.11 12.08 -18.24
N LYS A 33 4.62 13.26 -18.61
CA LYS A 33 5.25 13.54 -19.91
C LYS A 33 6.58 12.79 -20.06
N LYS A 34 6.68 12.03 -21.16
CA LYS A 34 7.83 11.60 -21.97
C LYS A 34 9.11 11.06 -21.30
N GLY A 35 9.29 9.75 -21.49
CA GLY A 35 10.51 9.17 -22.06
C GLY A 35 11.66 8.90 -21.10
N ASP A 36 12.57 9.85 -20.97
CA ASP A 36 13.91 9.60 -20.43
C ASP A 36 14.10 10.15 -19.00
N SER A 37 13.22 11.07 -18.58
CA SER A 37 13.24 11.68 -17.23
C SER A 37 12.55 10.84 -16.15
N LYS A 38 11.83 9.77 -16.54
CA LYS A 38 10.95 9.02 -15.64
C LYS A 38 11.72 8.28 -14.55
N LEU A 39 12.80 7.59 -14.92
CA LEU A 39 13.66 6.84 -13.99
C LEU A 39 14.35 7.77 -12.97
N LYS A 40 14.85 8.92 -13.43
CA LYS A 40 15.46 9.91 -12.53
C LYS A 40 14.43 10.49 -11.56
N LYS A 41 13.20 10.73 -12.04
CA LYS A 41 12.09 11.18 -11.19
C LYS A 41 11.68 10.11 -10.17
N ILE A 42 11.66 8.84 -10.53
CA ILE A 42 11.38 7.75 -9.58
C ILE A 42 12.43 7.69 -8.47
N ALA A 43 13.71 7.83 -8.81
CA ALA A 43 14.78 7.85 -7.83
C ALA A 43 14.65 9.04 -6.87
N ASP A 44 14.29 10.21 -7.38
CA ASP A 44 14.01 11.41 -6.59
C ASP A 44 12.83 11.20 -5.62
N LEU A 45 11.70 10.69 -6.13
CA LEU A 45 10.51 10.33 -5.33
C LEU A 45 10.85 9.31 -4.22
N MET A 46 11.64 8.28 -4.53
CA MET A 46 12.07 7.30 -3.51
C MET A 46 12.94 7.92 -2.43
N ASN A 47 13.85 8.84 -2.78
CA ASN A 47 14.70 9.51 -1.81
C ASN A 47 13.89 10.45 -0.91
N GLU A 48 12.96 11.21 -1.49
CA GLU A 48 12.07 12.10 -0.73
C GLU A 48 11.13 11.30 0.19
N ALA A 49 10.55 10.21 -0.31
CA ALA A 49 9.72 9.32 0.51
C ALA A 49 10.48 8.77 1.71
N LYS A 50 11.73 8.34 1.51
CA LYS A 50 12.59 7.86 2.60
C LYS A 50 12.94 8.97 3.59
N TYR A 51 13.18 10.19 3.10
CA TYR A 51 13.43 11.35 3.96
C TYR A 51 12.20 11.66 4.84
N LEU A 52 11.00 11.66 4.25
CA LEU A 52 9.74 11.87 4.95
C LEU A 52 9.44 10.76 5.96
N GLU A 53 9.73 9.51 5.61
CA GLU A 53 9.62 8.38 6.55
C GLU A 53 10.51 8.60 7.78
N GLY A 54 11.76 9.01 7.59
CA GLY A 54 12.68 9.34 8.67
C GLY A 54 12.26 10.55 9.52
N LYS A 55 11.43 11.43 8.96
CA LYS A 55 10.81 12.56 9.68
C LYS A 55 9.51 12.17 10.40
N GLY A 56 9.05 10.93 10.28
CA GLY A 56 7.75 10.49 10.81
C GLY A 56 6.55 10.95 9.98
N LYS A 57 6.77 11.56 8.81
CA LYS A 57 5.72 11.99 7.86
C LYS A 57 5.27 10.82 7.00
N LEU A 58 4.73 9.80 7.66
CA LEU A 58 4.39 8.52 7.04
C LEU A 58 3.32 8.65 5.94
N SER A 59 2.33 9.54 6.12
CA SER A 59 1.27 9.74 5.13
C SER A 59 1.78 10.34 3.81
N GLU A 60 2.67 11.34 3.88
CA GLU A 60 3.30 11.93 2.68
C GLU A 60 4.23 10.93 2.00
N ALA A 61 5.01 10.18 2.78
CA ALA A 61 5.88 9.12 2.24
C ALA A 61 5.07 8.05 1.50
N ALA A 62 3.91 7.66 2.03
CA ALA A 62 3.02 6.68 1.40
C ALA A 62 2.55 7.15 0.01
N ASP A 63 2.18 8.42 -0.14
CA ASP A 63 1.75 8.97 -1.43
C ASP A 63 2.87 8.89 -2.48
N LEU A 64 4.09 9.26 -2.10
CA LEU A 64 5.24 9.17 -2.99
C LEU A 64 5.55 7.74 -3.39
N TYR A 65 5.49 6.78 -2.45
CA TYR A 65 5.67 5.36 -2.79
C TYR A 65 4.58 4.84 -3.72
N LYS A 66 3.33 5.30 -3.59
CA LYS A 66 2.26 4.97 -4.54
C LYS A 66 2.56 5.50 -5.94
N GLN A 67 3.07 6.72 -6.07
CA GLN A 67 3.48 7.27 -7.37
C GLN A 67 4.63 6.46 -8.00
N VAL A 68 5.56 5.99 -7.16
CA VAL A 68 6.64 5.10 -7.60
C VAL A 68 6.06 3.77 -8.10
N ILE A 69 5.15 3.14 -7.36
CA ILE A 69 4.49 1.88 -7.74
C ILE A 69 3.69 2.05 -9.04
N PHE A 70 2.96 3.17 -9.18
CA PHE A 70 2.22 3.48 -10.41
C PHE A 70 3.13 3.54 -11.64
N THR A 71 4.38 3.98 -11.44
CA THR A 71 5.36 4.07 -12.53
C THR A 71 6.18 2.79 -12.72
N LEU A 72 6.53 2.12 -11.62
CA LEU A 72 7.26 0.85 -11.55
C LEU A 72 6.47 -0.15 -10.71
N PRO A 73 5.49 -0.84 -11.33
CA PRO A 73 4.65 -1.79 -10.61
C PRO A 73 5.40 -3.06 -10.17
N ASP A 74 6.64 -3.26 -10.60
CA ASP A 74 7.52 -4.36 -10.16
C ASP A 74 8.48 -3.93 -9.02
N SER A 75 8.36 -2.70 -8.51
CA SER A 75 9.30 -2.18 -7.51
C SER A 75 9.04 -2.71 -6.10
N GLN A 76 9.68 -3.82 -5.76
CA GLN A 76 9.61 -4.45 -4.42
C GLN A 76 9.92 -3.47 -3.29
N LYS A 77 10.93 -2.61 -3.47
CA LYS A 77 11.32 -1.62 -2.45
C LYS A 77 10.19 -0.63 -2.14
N ALA A 78 9.42 -0.22 -3.16
CA ALA A 78 8.32 0.70 -2.96
C ALA A 78 7.15 0.03 -2.22
N TYR A 79 6.80 -1.21 -2.60
CA TYR A 79 5.79 -2.00 -1.88
C TYR A 79 6.20 -2.29 -0.44
N ASP A 80 7.45 -2.66 -0.20
CA ASP A 80 7.99 -2.91 1.14
C ASP A 80 7.87 -1.69 2.04
N ALA A 81 8.33 -0.53 1.55
CA ALA A 81 8.26 0.71 2.31
C ALA A 81 6.80 1.13 2.56
N LEU A 82 5.93 1.01 1.56
CA LEU A 82 4.51 1.35 1.70
C LEU A 82 3.79 0.43 2.69
N ALA A 83 4.04 -0.88 2.64
CA ALA A 83 3.48 -1.85 3.59
C ALA A 83 3.96 -1.56 5.03
N LYS A 84 5.26 -1.28 5.21
CA LYS A 84 5.81 -0.87 6.52
C LYS A 84 5.20 0.42 7.05
N ILE A 85 4.93 1.38 6.17
CA ILE A 85 4.25 2.62 6.55
C ILE A 85 2.84 2.31 7.07
N TYR A 86 2.07 1.49 6.36
CA TYR A 86 0.73 1.11 6.78
C TYR A 86 0.72 0.32 8.09
N GLN A 87 1.68 -0.59 8.26
CA GLN A 87 1.91 -1.29 9.52
C GLN A 87 2.17 -0.31 10.67
N LYS A 88 3.07 0.67 10.48
CA LYS A 88 3.37 1.71 11.49
C LYS A 88 2.16 2.59 11.81
N GLN A 89 1.28 2.81 10.85
CA GLN A 89 0.02 3.54 11.04
C GLN A 89 -1.06 2.69 11.71
N GLY A 90 -0.87 1.38 11.81
CA GLY A 90 -1.90 0.43 12.26
C GLY A 90 -3.01 0.21 11.22
N ASP A 91 -2.79 0.65 9.97
CA ASP A 91 -3.78 0.50 8.89
C ASP A 91 -3.61 -0.86 8.21
N VAL A 92 -4.08 -1.88 8.91
CA VAL A 92 -4.00 -3.28 8.51
C VAL A 92 -4.71 -3.55 7.18
N ALA A 93 -5.81 -2.84 6.91
CA ALA A 93 -6.58 -3.00 5.68
C ALA A 93 -5.77 -2.58 4.45
N SER A 94 -5.15 -1.39 4.48
CA SER A 94 -4.30 -0.92 3.39
C SER A 94 -3.02 -1.75 3.28
N GLU A 95 -2.45 -2.21 4.40
CA GLU A 95 -1.29 -3.10 4.38
C GLU A 95 -1.61 -4.40 3.62
N LYS A 96 -2.73 -5.07 3.95
CA LYS A 96 -3.19 -6.28 3.24
C LYS A 96 -3.35 -6.04 1.73
N ASP A 97 -4.01 -4.95 1.32
CA ASP A 97 -4.20 -4.63 -0.10
C ASP A 97 -2.87 -4.44 -0.85
N ILE A 98 -1.94 -3.68 -0.26
CA ILE A 98 -0.63 -3.43 -0.85
C ILE A 98 0.21 -4.70 -0.94
N LEU A 99 0.20 -5.54 0.10
CA LEU A 99 0.91 -6.82 0.08
C LEU A 99 0.34 -7.77 -0.99
N MET A 100 -0.98 -7.83 -1.16
CA MET A 100 -1.60 -8.62 -2.23
C MET A 100 -1.20 -8.13 -3.62
N LYS A 101 -1.19 -6.81 -3.85
CA LYS A 101 -0.70 -6.21 -5.10
C LYS A 101 0.77 -6.50 -5.34
N ALA A 102 1.60 -6.42 -4.31
CA ALA A 102 3.02 -6.73 -4.37
C ALA A 102 3.24 -8.21 -4.75
N ILE A 103 2.46 -9.13 -4.18
CA ILE A 103 2.53 -10.57 -4.48
C ILE A 103 2.16 -10.84 -5.95
N GLY A 104 1.14 -10.14 -6.48
CA GLY A 104 0.72 -10.28 -7.87
C GLY A 104 1.67 -9.65 -8.88
N SER A 105 2.38 -8.58 -8.49
CA SER A 105 3.22 -7.80 -9.40
C SER A 105 4.69 -8.20 -9.36
N CYS A 106 5.23 -8.52 -8.18
CA CYS A 106 6.64 -8.84 -7.99
C CYS A 106 6.89 -10.35 -8.01
N ARG A 107 7.95 -10.76 -8.73
CA ARG A 107 8.35 -12.17 -8.81
C ARG A 107 8.95 -12.71 -7.50
N ASP A 108 9.74 -11.90 -6.80
CA ASP A 108 10.19 -12.20 -5.44
C ASP A 108 9.22 -11.54 -4.44
N ASN A 109 8.38 -12.37 -3.83
CA ASN A 109 7.28 -11.93 -2.97
C ASN A 109 7.18 -12.73 -1.66
N ALA A 110 8.23 -13.49 -1.33
CA ALA A 110 8.27 -14.32 -0.13
C ALA A 110 8.11 -13.47 1.14
N GLU A 111 8.76 -12.30 1.20
CA GLU A 111 8.64 -11.39 2.33
C GLU A 111 7.21 -10.82 2.45
N PHE A 112 6.58 -10.48 1.33
CA PHE A 112 5.20 -9.98 1.33
C PHE A 112 4.20 -11.03 1.78
N LYS A 113 4.37 -12.29 1.33
CA LYS A 113 3.55 -13.42 1.78
C LYS A 113 3.70 -13.68 3.27
N LYS A 114 4.94 -13.59 3.78
CA LYS A 114 5.20 -13.74 5.22
C LYS A 114 4.45 -12.67 6.01
N ARG A 115 4.62 -11.39 5.65
CA ARG A 115 3.89 -10.29 6.31
C ARG A 115 2.38 -10.46 6.22
N LEU A 116 1.86 -10.84 5.06
CA LEU A 116 0.42 -11.04 4.88
C LEU A 116 -0.12 -12.12 5.84
N ASN A 117 0.66 -13.17 6.10
CA ASN A 117 0.31 -14.22 7.04
C ASN A 117 0.47 -13.79 8.52
N GLU A 118 1.36 -12.83 8.81
CA GLU A 118 1.51 -12.23 10.15
C GLU A 118 0.35 -11.29 10.49
N ILE A 119 -0.34 -10.76 9.47
CA ILE A 119 -1.54 -9.95 9.63
C ILE A 119 -2.75 -10.87 9.80
N ASN A 120 -3.01 -11.27 11.05
CA ASN A 120 -4.18 -12.07 11.44
C ASN A 120 -5.47 -11.25 11.30
#